data_AF-A0A923UZ37-F1
#
_entry.id   AF-A0A923UZ37-F1
#
_cell.length_a   1.000
_cell.length_b   1.000
_cell.length_c   1.000
_cell.angle_alpha   90.00
_cell.angle_beta   90.00
_cell.angle_gamma   90.00
#
_symmetry.space_group_name_H-M   'P 1'
#
loop_
_entity.id
_entity.type
_entity.pdbx_description
1 polymer ?
#
loop_
_entity_poly.entity_id
_entity_poly.type
_entity_poly.pdbx_seq_one_letter_code
_entity_poly.pdbx_strand_id
1 'polypeptide(L)'
;MGLIAYHTSDALLLCIAEKQANAVIPPKANRKVIRTFDRHHYCNRYVIERFFARIKRFRRVATRYDKLSSRFMSFVLLAASMLWLK
;
A
#
# COMPACT_ATOMS: atom_id res chain seq x y z
N MET A 1 3.38 11.96 -13.31
CA MET A 1 2.53 12.69 -12.35
C MET A 1 2.07 11.72 -11.27
N GLY A 2 2.53 11.86 -10.04
CA GLY A 2 2.18 10.96 -8.92
C GLY A 2 3.37 10.57 -8.04
N LEU A 3 4.14 11.56 -7.57
CA LEU A 3 5.08 11.38 -6.47
C LEU A 3 4.25 11.21 -5.18
N ILE A 4 3.87 9.98 -4.86
CA ILE A 4 3.35 9.66 -3.53
C ILE A 4 4.57 9.52 -2.62
N ALA A 5 5.05 10.64 -2.09
CA ALA A 5 6.10 10.65 -1.08
C ALA A 5 5.53 10.06 0.21
N TYR A 6 5.72 8.76 0.45
CA TYR A 6 5.45 8.18 1.76
C TYR A 6 6.48 8.76 2.75
N HIS A 7 6.01 9.20 3.91
CA HIS A 7 6.88 9.74 4.94
C HIS A 7 7.44 8.59 5.76
N THR A 8 8.71 8.24 5.57
CA THR A 8 9.38 7.23 6.39
C THR A 8 9.90 7.87 7.67
N SER A 9 9.11 7.78 8.74
CA SER A 9 9.51 8.18 10.09
C SER A 9 10.58 7.24 10.65
N ASP A 10 11.51 7.75 11.46
CA ASP A 10 12.60 6.97 12.05
C ASP A 10 12.10 5.82 12.95
N ALA A 11 11.02 6.06 13.69
CA ALA A 11 10.36 5.03 14.51
C ALA A 11 9.88 3.83 13.66
N LEU A 12 9.42 4.08 12.44
CA LEU A 12 8.95 3.02 11.53
C LEU A 12 10.12 2.13 11.08
N LEU A 13 11.28 2.74 10.81
CA LEU A 13 12.49 2.02 10.42
C LEU A 13 13.05 1.16 11.57
N LEU A 14 12.99 1.67 12.80
CA LEU A 14 13.37 0.91 13.99
C LEU A 14 12.46 -0.31 14.17
N CYS A 15 11.14 -0.14 14.07
CA CYS A 15 10.19 -1.24 14.18
C CYS A 15 10.37 -2.30 13.07
N ILE A 16 10.73 -1.88 11.85
CA ILE A 16 11.05 -2.80 10.75
C ILE A 16 12.33 -3.58 11.05
N ALA A 17 13.35 -2.91 11.59
CA ALA A 17 14.60 -3.54 11.98
C ALA A 17 14.42 -4.54 13.13
N GLU A 18 13.58 -4.21 14.13
CA GLU A 18 13.19 -5.13 15.22
C GLU A 18 12.52 -6.40 14.68
N LYS A 19 11.73 -6.27 13.61
CA LYS A 19 11.05 -7.39 12.95
C LYS A 19 11.95 -8.17 11.99
N GLN A 20 13.26 -7.89 11.96
CA GLN A 20 14.23 -8.50 11.03
C GLN A 20 13.81 -8.40 9.56
N ALA A 21 13.04 -7.36 9.21
CA ALA A 21 12.57 -7.13 7.85
C ALA A 21 13.43 -6.07 7.16
N ASN A 22 13.57 -6.17 5.84
CA ASN A 22 14.31 -5.17 5.07
C ASN A 22 13.39 -4.02 4.64
N ALA A 23 13.78 -2.79 4.93
CA ALA A 23 13.01 -1.60 4.57
C ALA A 23 13.26 -1.22 3.11
N VAL A 24 12.51 -1.82 2.18
CA VAL A 24 12.53 -1.48 0.75
C VAL A 24 11.67 -0.24 0.50
N ILE A 25 12.03 0.87 1.11
CA ILE A 25 11.27 2.11 1.08
C ILE A 25 12.25 3.22 0.68
N PRO A 26 12.08 3.88 -0.49
CA PRO A 26 13.02 4.90 -0.92
C PRO A 26 13.21 6.01 0.13
N PRO A 27 14.42 6.52 0.34
CA PRO A 27 14.61 7.68 1.20
C PRO A 27 13.99 8.93 0.55
N LYS A 28 13.44 9.83 1.36
CA LYS A 28 13.05 11.16 0.89
C LYS A 28 14.31 11.93 0.47
N ALA A 29 14.22 12.70 -0.62
CA ALA A 29 15.36 13.46 -1.17
C ALA A 29 16.04 14.39 -0.15
N ASN A 30 15.29 14.94 0.80
CA ASN A 30 15.80 15.88 1.81
C ASN A 30 16.41 15.20 3.05
N ARG A 31 16.66 13.89 3.02
CA ARG A 31 17.18 13.14 4.17
C ARG A 31 18.71 13.24 4.23
N LYS A 32 19.26 13.54 5.41
CA LYS A 32 20.71 13.66 5.63
C LYS A 32 21.47 12.37 5.32
N VAL A 33 20.86 11.22 5.60
CA VAL A 33 21.41 9.90 5.30
C VAL A 33 20.59 9.28 4.20
N ILE A 34 21.17 9.21 3.00
CA ILE A 34 20.58 8.54 1.83
C ILE A 34 20.86 7.04 1.99
N ARG A 35 19.79 6.26 2.09
CA ARG A 35 19.86 4.79 2.16
C ARG A 35 19.76 4.20 0.76
N THR A 36 20.52 3.14 0.51
CA THR A 36 20.30 2.30 -0.66
C THR A 36 19.03 1.48 -0.46
N PHE A 37 18.22 1.36 -1.49
CA PHE A 37 17.03 0.51 -1.49
C PHE A 37 16.94 -0.21 -2.84
N ASP A 38 16.36 -1.41 -2.84
CA ASP A 38 16.13 -2.14 -4.08
C ASP A 38 14.92 -1.53 -4.81
N ARG A 39 15.20 -0.87 -5.94
CA ARG A 39 14.17 -0.25 -6.77
C ARG A 39 13.27 -1.29 -7.45
N HIS A 40 13.81 -2.44 -7.86
CA HIS A 40 13.03 -3.50 -8.48
C HIS A 40 12.01 -4.07 -7.49
N HIS A 41 12.44 -4.30 -6.25
CA HIS A 41 11.56 -4.79 -5.20
C HIS A 41 10.51 -3.74 -4.80
N TYR A 42 10.85 -2.44 -4.84
CA TYR A 42 9.89 -1.36 -4.64
C TYR A 42 8.85 -1.26 -5.76
N CYS A 43 9.21 -1.55 -7.02
CA CYS A 43 8.29 -1.50 -8.15
C CYS A 43 7.09 -2.45 -8.00
N ASN A 44 7.24 -3.58 -7.31
CA ASN A 44 6.13 -4.52 -7.06
C ASN A 44 4.98 -3.88 -6.27
N ARG A 45 5.25 -2.82 -5.49
CA ARG A 45 4.22 -2.03 -4.81
C ARG A 45 3.22 -1.41 -5.78
N TYR A 46 3.66 -1.09 -7.00
CA TYR A 46 2.79 -0.51 -8.03
C TYR A 46 1.60 -1.42 -8.37
N VAL A 47 1.81 -2.74 -8.39
CA VAL A 47 0.75 -3.73 -8.66
C VAL A 47 -0.31 -3.66 -7.57
N ILE A 48 0.13 -3.59 -6.31
CA ILE A 48 -0.74 -3.49 -5.13
C ILE A 48 -1.51 -2.16 -5.13
N GLU A 49 -0.83 -1.04 -5.40
CA GLU A 49 -1.47 0.28 -5.48
C GLU A 49 -2.51 0.34 -6.60
N ARG A 50 -2.19 -0.21 -7.78
CA ARG A 50 -3.11 -0.30 -8.91
C ARG A 50 -4.33 -1.17 -8.57
N PHE A 51 -4.14 -2.26 -7.83
CA PHE A 51 -5.23 -3.11 -7.34
C PHE A 51 -6.17 -2.33 -6.42
N PHE A 52 -5.63 -1.62 -5.41
CA PHE A 52 -6.46 -0.80 -4.53
C PHE A 52 -7.14 0.37 -5.26
N ALA A 53 -6.49 0.98 -6.23
CA ALA A 53 -7.09 2.01 -7.07
C ALA A 53 -8.29 1.45 -7.88
N ARG A 54 -8.18 0.22 -8.37
CA ARG A 54 -9.29 -0.49 -9.06
C ARG A 54 -10.42 -0.82 -8.12
N ILE A 55 -10.14 -1.36 -6.93
CA ILE A 55 -11.17 -1.66 -5.93
C ILE A 55 -11.90 -0.40 -5.47
N LYS A 56 -11.19 0.74 -5.32
CA LYS A 56 -11.81 2.01 -4.94
C LYS A 56 -12.79 2.57 -5.99
N ARG A 57 -12.86 2.03 -7.21
CA ARG A 57 -13.92 2.36 -8.17
C ARG A 57 -15.30 1.91 -7.68
N PHE A 58 -15.35 0.86 -6.87
CA PHE A 58 -16.58 0.43 -6.21
C PHE A 58 -16.87 1.39 -5.05
N ARG A 59 -17.77 2.35 -5.29
CA ARG A 59 -18.14 3.40 -4.30
C ARG A 59 -18.44 2.82 -2.91
N ARG A 60 -19.12 1.67 -2.85
CA ARG A 60 -19.45 0.98 -1.58
C ARG A 60 -18.21 0.60 -0.75
N VAL A 61 -17.14 0.16 -1.41
CA VAL A 61 -15.87 -0.19 -0.77
C VAL A 61 -15.09 1.07 -0.41
N ALA A 62 -15.07 2.07 -1.29
CA ALA A 62 -14.30 3.30 -1.09
C ALA A 62 -14.76 4.12 0.12
N THR A 63 -16.07 4.24 0.33
CA THR A 63 -16.64 5.05 1.42
C THR A 63 -16.90 4.26 2.69
N ARG A 64 -16.70 2.94 2.69
CA ARG A 64 -16.97 2.03 3.83
C ARG A 64 -18.37 2.27 4.43
N TYR A 65 -19.41 2.24 3.59
CA TYR A 65 -20.80 2.43 4.07
C TYR A 65 -21.27 1.33 5.03
N ASP A 66 -20.74 0.12 4.90
CA ASP A 66 -21.13 -1.02 5.73
C ASP A 66 -20.57 -0.87 7.16
N LYS A 67 -21.49 -0.70 8.14
CA LYS A 67 -21.15 -0.60 9.57
C LYS A 67 -20.57 -1.91 10.13
N LEU A 68 -20.98 -3.05 9.57
CA LEU A 68 -20.54 -4.36 10.01
C LEU A 68 -19.30 -4.81 9.22
N SER A 69 -18.23 -5.17 9.94
CA SER A 69 -16.96 -5.59 9.34
C SER A 69 -17.11 -6.79 8.40
N SER A 70 -17.96 -7.76 8.74
CA SER A 70 -18.22 -8.95 7.92
C SER A 70 -18.87 -8.61 6.58
N ARG A 71 -19.82 -7.67 6.55
CA ARG A 71 -20.45 -7.19 5.31
C ARG A 71 -19.44 -6.47 4.44
N PHE A 72 -18.67 -5.55 5.02
CA PHE A 72 -17.61 -4.86 4.30
C PHE A 72 -16.62 -5.84 3.66
N MET A 73 -16.15 -6.84 4.43
CA MET A 73 -15.23 -7.87 3.92
C MET A 73 -15.85 -8.64 2.74
N SER A 74 -17.13 -9.01 2.84
CA SER A 74 -17.84 -9.73 1.77
C SER A 74 -17.87 -8.91 0.47
N PHE A 75 -18.12 -7.59 0.55
CA PHE A 75 -18.09 -6.71 -0.63
C PHE A 75 -16.68 -6.50 -1.18
N VAL A 76 -15.66 -6.44 -0.34
CA VAL A 76 -14.25 -6.37 -0.78
C VAL A 76 -13.87 -7.65 -1.54
N LEU A 77 -14.24 -8.82 -1.02
CA LEU A 77 -14.00 -10.10 -1.69
C LEU A 77 -14.74 -10.18 -3.02
N LEU A 78 -16.02 -9.78 -3.06
CA LEU A 78 -16.79 -9.73 -4.29
C LEU A 78 -16.13 -8.83 -5.35
N ALA A 79 -15.70 -7.62 -4.95
CA ALA A 79 -15.01 -6.68 -5.84
C ALA A 79 -13.66 -7.24 -6.34
N ALA A 80 -12.92 -7.96 -5.48
CA ALA A 80 -11.68 -8.63 -5.86
C ALA A 80 -11.93 -9.77 -6.86
N SER A 81 -12.94 -10.62 -6.63
CA SER A 81 -13.32 -11.69 -7.56
C SER A 81 -13.76 -11.15 -8.92
N MET A 82 -14.55 -10.07 -8.94
CA MET A 82 -14.94 -9.39 -10.19
C MET A 82 -13.74 -8.81 -10.94
N LEU A 83 -12.74 -8.29 -10.22
CA LEU A 83 -11.52 -7.78 -10.83
C LEU A 83 -10.62 -8.91 -11.36
N TRP A 84 -10.65 -10.08 -10.73
CA TRP A 84 -9.90 -11.26 -11.14
C TRP A 84 -10.48 -11.92 -12.41
N LEU A 85 -11.80 -11.99 -12.50
CA LEU A 85 -12.51 -12.57 -13.65
C LEU A 85 -12.49 -11.68 -14.91
N LYS A 86 -11.95 -10.47 -14.80
CA LYS A 86 -11.93 -9.47 -15.87
C LYS A 86 -10.60 -9.45 -16.60
#